data_AF-A0A8S0YR38-F1
#
_entry.id   AF-A0A8S0YR38-F1
#
_cell.length_a   1.000
_cell.length_b   1.000
_cell.length_c   1.000
_cell.angle_alpha   90.00
_cell.angle_beta   90.00
_cell.angle_gamma   90.00
#
_symmetry.space_group_name_H-M   'P 1'
#
loop_
_entity.id
_entity.type
_entity.pdbx_description
1 polymer ?
#
loop_
_entity_poly.entity_id
_entity_poly.type
_entity_poly.pdbx_seq_one_letter_code
_entity_poly.pdbx_strand_id
1 'polypeptide(L)'
;MFSRLVIFLVLFYFSIVVETNDVSLGHATPYSKKIYSAIKTADPALWKRRDDILINAPNNDFISAVYVTDLRSDKEGEAYVAAGGIGSRSVTIKLKSPSILRGYKFQIDVYADSMHSNYPGNFRTSLNGFSGYGAYPNTYPVNSVSYPVSNVQYPASSIYPQYAIGR
;
A
#
# COMPACT_ATOMS: atom_id res chain seq x y z
N MET A 1 18.89 -23.74 41.70
CA MET A 1 18.45 -24.22 40.38
C MET A 1 17.13 -23.59 39.91
N PHE A 2 16.18 -23.32 40.81
CA PHE A 2 14.87 -22.73 40.45
C PHE A 2 14.91 -21.29 39.88
N SER A 3 15.85 -20.44 40.29
CA SER A 3 15.90 -19.04 39.81
C SER A 3 16.12 -18.90 38.31
N ARG A 4 16.93 -19.79 37.70
CA ARG A 4 17.16 -19.80 36.26
C ARG A 4 15.91 -20.21 35.49
N LEU A 5 15.16 -21.18 36.00
CA LEU A 5 13.92 -21.66 35.39
C LEU A 5 12.80 -20.61 35.45
N VAL A 6 12.71 -19.86 36.55
CA VAL A 6 11.76 -18.74 36.69
C VAL A 6 12.08 -17.62 35.68
N ILE A 7 13.35 -17.28 35.47
CA ILE A 7 13.76 -16.25 34.50
C ILE A 7 13.40 -16.67 33.06
N PHE A 8 13.60 -17.94 32.69
CA PHE A 8 13.20 -18.43 31.37
C PHE A 8 11.68 -18.39 31.17
N LEU A 9 10.89 -18.73 32.20
CA LEU A 9 9.42 -18.67 32.13
C LEU A 9 8.91 -17.23 31.98
N VAL A 10 9.54 -16.27 32.67
CA VAL A 10 9.21 -14.84 32.55
C VAL A 10 9.56 -14.33 31.14
N LEU A 11 10.74 -14.63 30.61
CA LEU A 11 11.13 -14.22 29.26
C LEU A 11 10.25 -14.86 28.18
N PHE A 12 9.83 -16.12 28.37
CA PHE A 12 8.92 -16.80 27.45
C PHE A 12 7.51 -16.17 27.47
N TYR A 13 7.02 -15.76 28.65
CA TYR A 13 5.74 -15.06 28.77
C TYR A 13 5.73 -13.69 28.06
N PHE A 14 6.87 -13.00 28.01
CA PHE A 14 6.99 -11.71 27.31
C PHE A 14 7.02 -11.83 25.77
N SER A 15 7.14 -13.04 25.21
CA SER A 15 7.36 -13.28 23.78
C SER A 15 6.07 -13.49 22.98
N ILE A 16 4.99 -12.78 23.30
CA ILE A 16 3.76 -12.83 22.50
C ILE A 16 3.96 -11.91 21.29
N VAL A 17 4.27 -12.50 20.13
CA VAL A 17 4.33 -11.79 18.85
C VAL A 17 2.90 -11.62 18.35
N VAL A 18 2.47 -10.37 18.20
CA VAL A 18 1.19 -10.03 17.56
C VAL A 18 1.49 -9.74 16.09
N GLU A 19 1.11 -10.65 15.21
CA GLU A 19 1.12 -10.38 13.76
C GLU A 19 -0.13 -9.58 13.39
N THR A 20 0.06 -8.50 12.63
CA THR A 20 -1.02 -7.72 12.05
C THR A 20 -0.77 -7.53 10.56
N ASN A 21 -1.82 -7.69 9.77
CA ASN A 21 -1.80 -7.48 8.32
C ASN A 21 -2.28 -6.07 7.93
N ASP A 22 -2.20 -5.13 8.87
CA ASP A 22 -2.50 -3.72 8.63
C ASP A 22 -1.48 -3.13 7.63
N VAL A 23 -1.96 -2.31 6.70
CA VAL A 23 -1.11 -1.59 5.73
C VAL A 23 -0.92 -0.18 6.21
N SER A 24 0.34 0.26 6.33
CA SER A 24 0.70 1.65 6.61
C SER A 24 1.78 2.09 5.63
N LEU A 25 1.40 2.94 4.67
CA LEU A 25 2.31 3.51 3.68
C LEU A 25 2.31 5.03 3.81
N GLY A 26 3.49 5.63 3.76
CA GLY A 26 3.65 7.08 3.87
C GLY A 26 3.29 7.63 5.25
N HIS A 27 3.11 8.95 5.32
CA HIS A 27 2.78 9.65 6.55
C HIS A 27 1.90 10.86 6.27
N ALA A 28 0.75 10.94 6.94
CA ALA A 28 -0.14 12.09 6.82
C ALA A 28 0.48 13.30 7.54
N THR A 29 0.82 14.34 6.80
CA THR A 29 1.28 15.62 7.33
C THR A 29 0.09 16.50 7.71
N PRO A 30 0.29 17.60 8.46
CA PRO A 30 -0.76 18.59 8.71
C PRO A 30 -1.38 19.20 7.44
N TYR A 31 -0.69 19.13 6.30
CA TYR A 31 -1.15 19.60 5.00
C TYR A 31 -1.88 18.51 4.19
N SER A 32 -1.70 17.24 4.57
CA SER A 32 -2.34 16.12 3.91
C SER A 32 -3.85 16.15 4.16
N LYS A 33 -4.62 16.18 3.07
CA LYS A 33 -6.07 16.08 3.10
C LYS A 33 -6.49 14.62 3.05
N LYS A 34 -7.38 14.19 3.95
CA LYS A 34 -8.04 12.90 3.83
C LYS A 34 -8.99 12.93 2.63
N ILE A 35 -8.72 12.12 1.62
CA ILE A 35 -9.49 12.05 0.37
C ILE A 35 -10.43 10.85 0.31
N TYR A 36 -10.17 9.82 1.12
CA TYR A 36 -11.01 8.64 1.24
C TYR A 36 -11.02 8.14 2.68
N SER A 37 -12.20 7.79 3.17
CA SER A 37 -12.41 7.14 4.47
C SER A 37 -13.62 6.24 4.37
N ALA A 38 -13.43 4.93 4.52
CA ALA A 38 -14.55 4.00 4.51
C ALA A 38 -14.23 2.70 5.27
N ILE A 39 -15.26 2.18 5.93
CA ILE A 39 -15.25 0.80 6.42
C ILE A 39 -15.77 -0.11 5.30
N LYS A 40 -14.96 -1.10 4.93
CA LYS A 40 -15.31 -2.15 3.97
C LYS A 40 -15.50 -3.47 4.68
N THR A 41 -16.68 -4.04 4.55
CA THR A 41 -17.07 -5.30 5.19
C THR A 41 -17.55 -6.30 4.15
N ALA A 42 -17.25 -7.57 4.37
CA ALA A 42 -17.83 -8.66 3.62
C ALA A 42 -18.23 -9.78 4.58
N ASP A 43 -19.43 -10.31 4.41
CA ASP A 43 -19.90 -11.46 5.20
C ASP A 43 -19.18 -12.77 4.80
N PRO A 44 -19.14 -13.75 5.72
CA PRO A 44 -18.71 -15.12 5.44
C PRO A 44 -19.38 -15.71 4.18
N ALA A 45 -18.60 -16.43 3.37
CA ALA A 45 -19.11 -17.13 2.19
C ALA A 45 -18.33 -18.43 1.94
N LEU A 46 -18.86 -19.34 1.12
CA LEU A 46 -18.18 -20.59 0.73
C LEU A 46 -16.95 -20.39 -0.17
N TRP A 47 -16.54 -19.15 -0.43
CA TRP A 47 -15.35 -18.78 -1.19
C TRP A 47 -14.63 -17.61 -0.50
N LYS A 48 -13.33 -17.43 -0.82
CA LYS A 48 -12.54 -16.31 -0.29
C LYS A 48 -13.10 -15.00 -0.84
N ARG A 49 -13.49 -14.08 0.04
CA ARG A 49 -13.99 -12.75 -0.35
C ARG A 49 -12.81 -11.91 -0.83
N ARG A 50 -13.00 -11.16 -1.91
CA ARG A 50 -11.99 -10.26 -2.49
C ARG A 50 -12.66 -8.98 -2.95
N ASP A 51 -11.99 -7.86 -2.78
CA ASP A 51 -12.45 -6.54 -3.26
C ASP A 51 -11.25 -5.70 -3.67
N ASP A 52 -11.41 -4.97 -4.78
CA ASP A 52 -10.39 -4.15 -5.42
C ASP A 52 -10.90 -2.71 -5.47
N ILE A 53 -10.24 -1.82 -4.74
CA ILE A 53 -10.71 -0.46 -4.50
C ILE A 53 -9.71 0.51 -5.14
N LEU A 54 -10.15 1.18 -6.21
CA LEU A 54 -9.40 2.25 -6.86
C LEU A 54 -9.80 3.60 -6.27
N ILE A 55 -8.81 4.35 -5.79
CA ILE A 55 -8.99 5.69 -5.24
C ILE A 55 -8.11 6.64 -6.04
N ASN A 56 -8.72 7.68 -6.60
CA ASN A 56 -8.04 8.72 -7.34
C ASN A 56 -7.92 9.98 -6.48
N ALA A 57 -6.75 10.59 -6.48
CA ALA A 57 -6.53 11.87 -5.83
C ALA A 57 -7.29 12.98 -6.58
N PRO A 58 -7.96 13.89 -5.86
CA PRO A 58 -8.64 15.03 -6.47
C PRO A 58 -7.61 16.03 -7.01
N ASN A 59 -8.04 16.90 -7.94
CA ASN A 59 -7.29 18.08 -8.38
C ASN A 59 -5.82 17.83 -8.81
N ASN A 60 -5.52 16.61 -9.27
CA ASN A 60 -4.17 16.22 -9.65
C ASN A 60 -3.15 16.16 -8.49
N ASP A 61 -3.65 16.04 -7.25
CA ASP A 61 -2.87 15.84 -6.04
C ASP A 61 -2.17 14.48 -6.04
N PHE A 62 -1.24 14.29 -5.11
CA PHE A 62 -0.49 13.05 -4.95
C PHE A 62 -0.82 12.39 -3.63
N ILE A 63 -0.95 11.06 -3.64
CA ILE A 63 -1.21 10.29 -2.43
C ILE A 63 -0.02 10.45 -1.47
N SER A 64 -0.27 10.89 -0.25
CA SER A 64 0.75 11.13 0.78
C SER A 64 0.79 10.02 1.83
N ALA A 65 -0.36 9.39 2.12
CA ALA A 65 -0.46 8.26 3.03
C ALA A 65 -1.63 7.33 2.69
N VAL A 66 -1.45 6.05 2.99
CA VAL A 66 -2.47 5.00 2.87
C VAL A 66 -2.44 4.17 4.15
N TYR A 67 -3.55 4.16 4.87
CA TYR A 67 -3.75 3.30 6.05
C TYR A 67 -4.89 2.33 5.77
N VAL A 68 -4.62 1.04 5.94
CA VAL A 68 -5.64 -0.01 5.93
C VAL A 68 -5.52 -0.76 7.24
N THR A 69 -6.57 -0.75 8.04
CA THR A 69 -6.59 -1.39 9.36
C THR A 69 -7.66 -2.47 9.38
N ASP A 70 -7.27 -3.71 9.64
CA ASP A 70 -8.20 -4.78 9.97
C ASP A 70 -8.85 -4.48 11.31
N LEU A 71 -10.16 -4.32 11.33
CA LEU A 71 -10.92 -4.01 12.54
C LEU A 71 -11.32 -5.26 13.32
N ARG A 72 -10.91 -6.44 12.88
CA ARG A 72 -11.15 -7.69 13.58
C ARG A 72 -10.17 -7.86 14.73
N SER A 73 -10.60 -8.59 15.75
CA SER A 73 -9.76 -8.88 16.92
C SER A 73 -8.56 -9.77 16.60
N ASP A 74 -8.68 -10.61 15.57
CA ASP A 74 -7.66 -11.59 15.20
C ASP A 74 -6.69 -11.10 14.11
N LYS A 75 -6.98 -9.96 13.44
CA LYS A 75 -6.06 -9.30 12.47
C LYS A 75 -5.59 -10.19 11.31
N GLU A 76 -6.32 -11.24 10.99
CA GLU A 76 -5.96 -12.23 9.97
C GLU A 76 -6.40 -11.83 8.55
N GLY A 77 -7.12 -10.72 8.38
CA GLY A 77 -7.54 -10.25 7.06
C GLY A 77 -6.33 -9.83 6.23
N GLU A 78 -6.32 -10.15 4.94
CA GLU A 78 -5.21 -9.78 4.06
C GLU A 78 -5.53 -8.47 3.32
N ALA A 79 -4.65 -7.47 3.43
CA ALA A 79 -4.73 -6.23 2.68
C ALA A 79 -3.37 -5.89 2.04
N TYR A 80 -3.37 -5.34 0.84
CA TYR A 80 -2.15 -4.83 0.19
C TYR A 80 -2.48 -3.82 -0.90
N VAL A 81 -1.51 -2.96 -1.23
CA VAL A 81 -1.59 -2.06 -2.38
C VAL A 81 -1.12 -2.81 -3.62
N ALA A 82 -1.98 -2.90 -4.63
CA ALA A 82 -1.69 -3.61 -5.87
C ALA A 82 -1.11 -2.72 -6.98
N ALA A 83 -1.44 -1.42 -6.97
CA ALA A 83 -0.95 -0.46 -7.97
C ALA A 83 -1.01 0.98 -7.44
N GLY A 84 -0.15 1.85 -7.98
CA GLY A 84 -0.03 3.25 -7.55
C GLY A 84 0.52 3.37 -6.14
N GLY A 85 -0.09 4.20 -5.30
CA GLY A 85 0.33 4.41 -3.91
C GLY A 85 1.00 5.76 -3.70
N ILE A 86 1.92 5.83 -2.74
CA ILE A 86 2.54 7.09 -2.32
C ILE A 86 3.23 7.79 -3.50
N GLY A 87 3.00 9.09 -3.64
CA GLY A 87 3.53 9.92 -4.71
C GLY A 87 2.94 9.63 -6.10
N SER A 88 1.95 8.74 -6.20
CA SER A 88 1.11 8.56 -7.39
C SER A 88 -0.18 9.38 -7.25
N ARG A 89 -0.92 9.54 -8.36
CA ARG A 89 -2.23 10.22 -8.36
C ARG A 89 -3.40 9.30 -8.02
N SER A 90 -3.12 8.02 -7.84
CA SER A 90 -4.12 7.01 -7.54
C SER A 90 -3.50 5.87 -6.75
N VAL A 91 -4.33 5.12 -6.04
CA VAL A 91 -3.96 3.89 -5.35
C VAL A 91 -5.04 2.84 -5.56
N THR A 92 -4.62 1.59 -5.83
CA THR A 92 -5.51 0.43 -5.86
C THR A 92 -5.20 -0.46 -4.66
N ILE A 93 -6.18 -0.63 -3.78
CA ILE A 93 -6.09 -1.44 -2.56
C ILE A 93 -6.86 -2.73 -2.79
N LYS A 94 -6.24 -3.86 -2.49
CA LYS A 94 -6.92 -5.17 -2.52
C LYS A 94 -7.14 -5.67 -1.11
N LEU A 95 -8.36 -6.12 -0.84
CA LEU A 95 -8.79 -6.72 0.41
C LEU A 95 -9.13 -8.19 0.19
N LYS A 96 -8.80 -9.06 1.14
CA LYS A 96 -9.23 -10.46 1.13
C LYS A 96 -9.63 -10.94 2.51
N SER A 97 -10.62 -11.83 2.55
CA SER A 97 -10.90 -12.59 3.78
C SER A 97 -9.73 -13.53 4.10
N PRO A 98 -9.51 -13.94 5.34
CA PRO A 98 -8.43 -14.87 5.68
C PRO A 98 -8.61 -16.24 5.02
N SER A 99 -9.86 -16.73 5.02
CA SER A 99 -10.25 -18.03 4.48
C SER A 99 -11.68 -18.02 3.94
N ILE A 100 -12.13 -19.17 3.43
CA ILE A 100 -13.56 -19.42 3.18
C ILE A 100 -14.33 -19.46 4.50
N LEU A 101 -15.64 -19.27 4.46
CA LEU A 101 -16.54 -19.18 5.61
C LEU A 101 -16.17 -18.07 6.61
N ARG A 102 -15.34 -17.12 6.19
CA ARG A 102 -14.94 -15.96 6.98
C ARG A 102 -15.07 -14.69 6.16
N GLY A 103 -15.57 -13.66 6.81
CA GLY A 103 -15.68 -12.32 6.25
C GLY A 103 -14.39 -11.51 6.39
N TYR A 104 -14.47 -10.21 6.13
CA TYR A 104 -13.46 -9.24 6.55
C TYR A 104 -14.12 -7.94 6.98
N LYS A 105 -13.39 -7.11 7.73
CA LYS A 105 -13.81 -5.75 8.09
C LYS A 105 -12.59 -4.85 8.18
N PHE A 106 -12.41 -3.97 7.19
CA PHE A 106 -11.26 -3.06 7.14
C PHE A 106 -11.71 -1.60 7.21
N GLN A 107 -10.98 -0.78 7.95
CA GLN A 107 -10.99 0.67 7.81
C GLN A 107 -9.93 1.06 6.79
N ILE A 108 -10.30 1.89 5.82
CA ILE A 108 -9.37 2.43 4.83
C ILE A 108 -9.39 3.95 4.95
N ASP A 109 -8.22 4.54 5.16
CA ASP A 109 -8.01 5.98 5.12
C ASP A 109 -6.90 6.31 4.12
N VAL A 110 -7.20 7.15 3.14
CA VAL A 110 -6.22 7.61 2.14
C VAL A 110 -6.13 9.12 2.18
N TYR A 111 -4.90 9.61 2.16
CA TYR A 111 -4.57 11.02 2.19
C TYR A 111 -3.84 11.43 0.93
N ALA A 112 -4.07 12.66 0.50
CA ALA A 112 -3.35 13.28 -0.59
C ALA A 112 -2.96 14.71 -0.23
N ASP A 113 -1.95 15.22 -0.91
CA ASP A 113 -1.51 16.59 -0.81
C ASP A 113 -1.26 17.13 -2.22
N SER A 114 -1.62 18.40 -2.42
CA SER A 114 -1.20 19.14 -3.60
C SER A 114 0.30 19.34 -3.49
N MET A 115 1.11 19.02 -4.51
CA MET A 115 2.55 19.29 -4.45
C MET A 115 2.81 20.81 -4.46
N HIS A 116 2.64 21.43 -3.30
CA HIS A 116 3.08 22.77 -2.98
C HIS A 116 3.32 22.85 -1.47
N SER A 117 4.59 22.92 -1.09
CA SER A 117 5.08 23.21 0.28
C SER A 117 5.07 22.04 1.27
N ASN A 118 6.23 21.38 1.42
CA ASN A 118 6.79 20.78 2.66
C ASN A 118 7.43 19.39 2.54
N TYR A 119 8.09 19.10 1.41
CA TYR A 119 9.25 18.19 1.47
C TYR A 119 10.51 19.03 1.76
N PRO A 120 11.12 18.97 2.96
CA PRO A 120 12.50 19.43 3.18
C PRO A 120 13.51 18.40 2.63
N GLY A 121 13.19 17.79 1.47
CA GLY A 121 14.04 16.85 0.75
C GLY A 121 14.30 17.42 -0.62
N ASN A 122 15.46 18.04 -0.79
CA ASN A 122 15.94 18.59 -2.05
C ASN A 122 15.87 17.55 -3.18
N PHE A 123 14.96 17.73 -4.13
CA PHE A 123 15.15 17.26 -5.49
C PHE A 123 14.80 18.38 -6.48
N ARG A 124 15.68 19.37 -6.52
CA ARG A 124 15.89 20.18 -7.72
C ARG A 124 17.00 19.52 -8.53
N THR A 125 16.66 18.69 -9.50
CA THR A 125 17.56 18.39 -10.62
C THR A 125 17.12 19.23 -11.81
N SER A 126 17.72 20.40 -11.93
CA SER A 126 17.79 21.11 -13.21
C SER A 126 18.93 20.50 -14.04
N LEU A 127 18.61 19.81 -15.15
CA LEU A 127 19.33 19.94 -16.43
C LEU A 127 18.67 19.06 -17.50
N ASN A 128 18.15 19.72 -18.54
CA ASN A 128 17.86 19.20 -19.89
C ASN A 128 17.26 17.79 -20.04
N GLY A 129 15.93 17.75 -20.18
CA GLY A 129 15.32 17.02 -21.29
C GLY A 129 14.96 15.54 -21.11
N PHE A 130 15.02 14.96 -19.91
CA PHE A 130 14.51 13.61 -19.68
C PHE A 130 13.67 13.53 -18.40
N SER A 131 12.36 13.31 -18.58
CA SER A 131 11.40 12.99 -17.54
C SER A 131 11.70 11.60 -16.98
N GLY A 132 12.69 11.53 -16.10
CA GLY A 132 13.04 10.33 -15.35
C GLY A 132 12.10 10.13 -14.16
N TYR A 133 11.52 8.94 -14.08
CA TYR A 133 10.85 8.40 -12.89
C TYR A 133 11.80 8.56 -11.68
N GLY A 134 11.50 9.54 -10.83
CA GLY A 134 12.32 9.88 -9.67
C GLY A 134 12.20 8.80 -8.59
N ALA A 135 13.33 8.15 -8.32
CA ALA A 135 13.51 7.21 -7.23
C ALA A 135 13.12 7.85 -5.88
N TYR A 136 12.12 7.27 -5.21
CA TYR A 136 11.90 7.52 -3.79
C TYR A 136 13.07 6.92 -3.00
N PRO A 137 13.56 7.58 -1.93
CA PRO A 137 14.54 6.97 -1.05
C PRO A 137 13.87 5.82 -0.31
N ASN A 138 14.08 4.61 -0.82
CA ASN A 138 13.61 3.38 -0.25
C ASN A 138 14.53 3.02 0.92
N THR A 139 14.22 3.50 2.13
CA THR A 139 14.82 2.95 3.36
C THR A 139 13.79 2.12 4.09
N TYR A 140 13.63 0.87 3.62
CA TYR A 140 13.07 -0.23 4.40
C TYR A 140 14.19 -1.23 4.67
N PRO A 141 14.24 -1.88 5.85
CA PRO A 141 15.16 -2.99 6.08
C PRO A 141 14.81 -4.13 5.11
N VAL A 142 15.74 -4.45 4.22
CA VAL A 142 15.61 -5.54 3.25
C VAL A 142 15.76 -6.87 3.97
N ASN A 143 14.65 -7.57 4.24
CA ASN A 143 14.70 -9.02 4.40
C ASN A 143 14.66 -9.63 2.98
N SER A 144 15.84 -10.00 2.48
CA SER A 144 16.05 -10.54 1.14
C SER A 144 15.54 -11.98 1.03
N VAL A 145 14.36 -12.16 0.43
CA VAL A 145 14.00 -13.44 -0.19
C VAL A 145 14.13 -13.27 -1.70
N SER A 146 15.18 -13.88 -2.26
CA SER A 146 15.47 -13.88 -3.70
C SER A 146 14.71 -15.03 -4.37
N TYR A 147 13.88 -14.72 -5.36
CA TYR A 147 13.35 -15.70 -6.29
C TYR A 147 13.97 -15.45 -7.67
N PRO A 148 14.38 -16.49 -8.41
CA PRO A 148 15.00 -16.32 -9.72
C PRO A 148 14.00 -15.81 -10.75
N VAL A 149 14.35 -14.74 -11.46
CA VAL A 149 13.58 -14.19 -12.59
C VAL A 149 13.76 -15.11 -13.79
N SER A 150 12.69 -15.76 -14.24
CA SER A 150 12.61 -16.30 -15.60
C SER A 150 12.06 -15.22 -16.55
N ASN A 151 12.85 -14.86 -17.56
CA ASN A 151 12.47 -13.86 -18.56
C ASN A 151 11.30 -14.37 -19.40
N VAL A 152 10.11 -13.77 -19.25
CA VAL A 152 9.00 -13.93 -20.20
C VAL A 152 8.92 -12.66 -21.05
N GLN A 153 9.28 -12.79 -22.33
CA GLN A 153 9.19 -11.74 -23.33
C GLN A 153 7.79 -11.74 -23.95
N TYR A 154 7.02 -10.66 -23.78
CA TYR A 154 5.74 -10.47 -24.45
C TYR A 154 5.95 -9.80 -25.83
N PRO A 155 5.20 -10.20 -26.88
CA PRO A 155 5.31 -9.57 -28.19
C PRO A 155 4.54 -8.25 -28.26
N ALA A 156 5.12 -7.25 -28.93
CA ALA A 156 4.50 -5.94 -29.16
C ALA A 156 3.40 -6.04 -30.23
N SER A 157 2.17 -5.63 -29.91
CA SER A 157 1.09 -5.45 -30.89
C SER A 157 0.90 -3.98 -31.28
N SER A 158 1.14 -3.75 -32.57
CA SER A 158 0.72 -2.70 -33.51
C SER A 158 -0.14 -1.49 -33.04
N ILE A 159 0.41 -0.31 -33.36
CA ILE A 159 -0.17 1.05 -33.47
C ILE A 159 -1.10 1.16 -34.70
N TYR A 160 -2.22 1.91 -34.64
CA TYR A 160 -2.85 2.72 -35.76
C TYR A 160 -4.06 3.57 -35.25
N PRO A 161 -4.53 4.64 -35.94
CA PRO A 161 -3.85 5.89 -36.35
C PRO A 161 -4.59 7.20 -35.93
N GLN A 162 -3.96 8.34 -36.23
CA GLN A 162 -4.38 9.73 -35.99
C GLN A 162 -5.61 10.17 -36.81
N TYR A 163 -6.47 11.02 -36.20
CA TYR A 163 -7.47 11.81 -36.94
C TYR A 163 -6.84 13.14 -37.39
N ALA A 164 -6.76 13.33 -38.70
CA ALA A 164 -6.47 14.61 -39.35
C ALA A 164 -7.77 15.43 -39.48
N ILE A 165 -7.73 16.70 -39.09
CA ILE A 165 -8.79 17.68 -39.42
C ILE A 165 -8.13 18.74 -40.31
N GLY A 166 -8.59 18.80 -41.56
CA GLY A 166 -8.09 19.72 -42.58
C GLY A 166 -8.55 21.17 -42.40
N ARG A 167 -7.76 22.08 -42.94
CA ARG A 167 -8.16 23.40 -43.44
C ARG A 167 -7.79 23.46 -44.92
#